data_AF-A0A7N0TGI6-F1
#
_entry.id   AF-A0A7N0TGI6-F1
#
_cell.length_a   1.000
_cell.length_b   1.000
_cell.length_c   1.000
_cell.angle_alpha   90.00
_cell.angle_beta   90.00
_cell.angle_gamma   90.00
#
_symmetry.space_group_name_H-M   'P 1'
#
loop_
_entity.id
_entity.type
_entity.pdbx_description
1 polymer ?
#
loop_
_entity_poly.entity_id
_entity_poly.type
_entity_poly.pdbx_seq_one_letter_code
_entity_poly.pdbx_strand_id
1 'polypeptide(L)'
;MKERIPYVESGGYVAYNNEKGGVIEGLKDDGVVDLDSRVEFEPDWLSANAVITSWLTDAVMYELWVASDESPVHKIYYSDLARPIGKIMFLKQSRAVKQLLGVNGDNADHREKEIYRRATRAYKALSSRLGDETFFFDSRPTSVDANFLAHALFTLQALPETSTLRSKLLEHTNVVSYAEKLRKAFVDPDPSSTSVPQPLSESSTSDPKSSHSSWRSRPKSKPKKEKTEEEKTFRRRAKYFLGAQAVAILVFLTLMAGADDSEVDLDEDDDFGHNY
;
A
#
# COMPACT_ATOMS: atom_id res chain seq x y z
N MET A 1 8.14 -15.50 -2.02
CA MET A 1 7.13 -14.50 -1.64
C MET A 1 5.88 -14.86 -2.44
N LYS A 2 4.72 -15.14 -1.82
CA LYS A 2 3.49 -15.20 -2.63
C LYS A 2 3.12 -13.73 -2.84
N GLU A 3 3.39 -13.19 -4.02
CA GLU A 3 2.71 -11.98 -4.48
C GLU A 3 1.22 -12.28 -4.39
N ARG A 4 0.58 -11.87 -3.29
CA ARG A 4 -0.87 -11.94 -3.16
C ARG A 4 -1.40 -10.71 -3.87
N ILE A 5 -1.46 -10.82 -5.19
CA ILE A 5 -2.16 -9.86 -6.03
C ILE A 5 -3.63 -9.91 -5.57
N PRO A 6 -4.26 -8.77 -5.25
CA PRO A 6 -5.68 -8.77 -4.94
C PRO A 6 -6.45 -9.49 -6.05
N TYR A 7 -7.36 -10.36 -5.66
CA TYR A 7 -8.19 -11.13 -6.59
C TYR A 7 -9.58 -11.29 -5.99
N VAL A 8 -10.56 -11.52 -6.85
CA VAL A 8 -11.91 -11.91 -6.45
C VAL A 8 -12.17 -13.31 -6.95
N GLU A 9 -12.82 -14.12 -6.11
CA GLU A 9 -13.27 -15.47 -6.46
C GLU A 9 -14.75 -15.56 -6.08
N SER A 10 -15.60 -15.94 -7.04
CA SER A 10 -17.03 -16.14 -6.80
C SER A 10 -17.52 -17.33 -7.61
N GLY A 11 -17.77 -18.46 -6.94
CA GLY A 11 -18.11 -19.71 -7.62
C GLY A 11 -16.97 -20.15 -8.54
N GLY A 12 -17.25 -20.22 -9.85
CA GLY A 12 -16.25 -20.55 -10.88
C GLY A 12 -15.51 -19.34 -11.47
N TYR A 13 -15.83 -18.12 -11.03
CA TYR A 13 -15.22 -16.90 -11.54
C TYR A 13 -14.00 -16.50 -10.70
N VAL A 14 -12.91 -16.14 -11.38
CA VAL A 14 -11.70 -15.58 -10.76
C VAL A 14 -11.20 -14.43 -11.61
N ALA A 15 -10.97 -13.27 -10.99
CA ALA A 15 -10.32 -12.13 -11.65
C ALA A 15 -9.19 -11.58 -10.79
N TYR A 16 -8.10 -11.19 -11.43
CA TYR A 16 -6.87 -10.75 -10.76
C TYR A 16 -6.60 -9.25 -10.99
N ASN A 17 -6.04 -8.59 -9.99
CA ASN A 17 -5.81 -7.14 -10.08
C ASN A 17 -4.67 -6.74 -11.03
N ASN A 18 -3.86 -7.70 -11.49
CA ASN A 18 -2.81 -7.46 -12.48
C ASN A 18 -3.31 -7.62 -13.93
N GLU A 19 -4.56 -8.03 -14.14
CA GLU A 19 -5.18 -8.07 -15.46
C GLU A 19 -5.53 -6.65 -15.92
N LYS A 20 -5.81 -6.49 -17.22
CA LYS A 20 -6.06 -5.17 -17.82
C LYS A 20 -7.29 -4.53 -17.18
N GLY A 21 -7.12 -3.36 -16.56
CA GLY A 21 -8.19 -2.68 -15.81
C GLY A 21 -8.42 -3.21 -14.38
N GLY A 22 -7.71 -4.27 -13.98
CA GLY A 22 -7.78 -4.86 -12.65
C GLY A 22 -9.09 -5.59 -12.37
N VAL A 23 -9.28 -5.95 -11.09
CA VAL A 23 -10.45 -6.74 -10.67
C VAL A 23 -11.77 -6.03 -10.97
N ILE A 24 -11.81 -4.70 -10.81
CA ILE A 24 -13.02 -3.92 -10.98
C ILE A 24 -13.47 -3.91 -12.44
N GLU A 25 -12.57 -3.67 -13.38
CA GLU A 25 -12.93 -3.66 -14.80
C GLU A 25 -13.31 -5.06 -15.28
N GLY A 26 -12.59 -6.10 -14.86
CA GLY A 26 -12.96 -7.48 -15.17
C GLY A 26 -14.38 -7.82 -14.71
N LEU A 27 -14.77 -7.42 -13.49
CA LEU A 27 -16.13 -7.60 -12.98
C LEU A 27 -17.20 -6.89 -13.82
N LYS A 28 -16.87 -5.74 -14.42
CA LYS A 28 -17.76 -4.99 -15.31
C LYS A 28 -17.86 -5.64 -16.68
N ASP A 29 -16.71 -5.92 -17.31
CA ASP A 29 -16.61 -6.50 -18.66
C ASP A 29 -17.28 -7.88 -18.73
N ASP A 30 -17.11 -8.69 -17.68
CA ASP A 30 -17.72 -10.02 -17.59
C ASP A 30 -19.19 -9.99 -17.14
N GLY A 31 -19.77 -8.80 -17.00
CA GLY A 31 -21.18 -8.59 -16.65
C GLY A 31 -21.56 -9.10 -15.25
N VAL A 32 -20.58 -9.28 -14.37
CA VAL A 32 -20.79 -9.77 -13.00
C VAL A 32 -21.45 -8.68 -12.15
N VAL A 33 -20.85 -7.49 -12.11
CA VAL A 33 -21.39 -6.35 -11.39
C VAL A 33 -20.78 -5.04 -11.88
N ASP A 34 -21.63 -4.05 -12.10
CA ASP A 34 -21.20 -2.66 -12.29
C ASP A 34 -21.94 -1.73 -11.31
N LEU A 35 -21.19 -1.28 -10.29
CA LEU A 35 -21.67 -0.35 -9.28
C LEU A 35 -21.95 1.05 -9.87
N ASP A 36 -21.25 1.41 -10.94
CA ASP A 36 -21.19 2.77 -11.47
C ASP A 36 -22.13 2.99 -12.66
N SER A 37 -22.74 1.94 -13.20
CA SER A 37 -23.70 1.95 -14.32
C SER A 37 -24.78 3.05 -14.32
N ARG A 38 -25.13 3.60 -13.14
CA ARG A 38 -26.13 4.67 -13.01
C ARG A 38 -25.55 6.08 -12.94
N VAL A 39 -24.25 6.20 -12.70
CA VAL A 39 -23.56 7.44 -12.32
C VAL A 39 -22.29 7.68 -13.14
N GLU A 40 -21.84 6.74 -13.97
CA GLU A 40 -20.57 6.82 -14.71
C GLU A 40 -20.49 8.04 -15.66
N PHE A 41 -21.65 8.54 -16.14
CA PHE A 41 -21.74 9.72 -16.99
C PHE A 41 -22.01 11.01 -16.20
N GLU A 42 -22.17 10.94 -14.88
CA GLU A 42 -22.42 12.12 -14.04
C GLU A 42 -21.11 12.88 -13.81
N PRO A 43 -21.01 14.16 -14.19
CA PRO A 43 -19.77 14.93 -14.11
C PRO A 43 -19.29 15.09 -12.66
N ASP A 44 -20.22 15.20 -11.72
CA ASP A 44 -19.90 15.28 -10.30
C ASP A 44 -19.31 13.97 -9.77
N TRP A 45 -19.81 12.83 -10.26
CA TRP A 45 -19.30 11.49 -9.90
C TRP A 45 -17.89 11.32 -10.42
N LEU A 46 -17.65 11.64 -11.70
CA LEU A 46 -16.34 11.57 -12.31
C LEU A 46 -15.34 12.47 -11.57
N SER A 47 -15.77 13.67 -11.18
CA SER A 47 -14.95 14.61 -10.42
C SER A 47 -14.59 14.08 -9.04
N ALA A 48 -15.55 13.50 -8.31
CA ALA A 48 -15.30 12.91 -6.99
C ALA A 48 -14.36 11.71 -7.09
N ASN A 49 -14.59 10.83 -8.06
CA ASN A 49 -13.73 9.67 -8.30
C ASN A 49 -12.30 10.11 -8.64
N ALA A 50 -12.14 11.10 -9.53
CA ALA A 50 -10.84 11.64 -9.91
C ALA A 50 -10.10 12.25 -8.71
N VAL A 51 -10.79 13.01 -7.85
CA VAL A 51 -10.18 13.62 -6.67
C VAL A 51 -9.68 12.56 -5.67
N ILE A 52 -10.43 11.46 -5.48
CA ILE A 52 -10.01 10.36 -4.60
C ILE A 52 -8.82 9.61 -5.22
N THR A 53 -8.97 9.16 -6.47
CA THR A 53 -7.98 8.31 -7.15
C THR A 53 -6.71 9.04 -7.58
N SER A 54 -6.70 10.38 -7.55
CA SER A 54 -5.49 11.19 -7.75
C SER A 54 -5.04 11.86 -6.45
N TRP A 55 -5.67 12.96 -6.03
CA TRP A 55 -5.14 13.82 -4.96
C TRP A 55 -5.04 13.12 -3.61
N LEU A 56 -6.02 12.29 -3.26
CA LEU A 56 -5.98 11.55 -2.00
C LEU A 56 -4.99 10.39 -2.05
N THR A 57 -4.93 9.68 -3.18
CA THR A 57 -3.91 8.65 -3.42
C THR A 57 -2.49 9.21 -3.36
N ASP A 58 -2.22 10.34 -4.02
CA ASP A 58 -0.93 11.04 -3.98
C ASP A 58 -0.54 11.40 -2.54
N ALA A 59 -1.49 11.90 -1.76
CA ALA A 59 -1.25 12.28 -0.37
C ALA A 59 -0.94 11.09 0.53
N VAL A 60 -1.65 9.96 0.35
CA VAL A 60 -1.34 8.71 1.06
C VAL A 60 0.03 8.19 0.68
N MET A 61 0.37 8.20 -0.61
CA MET A 61 1.69 7.76 -1.08
C MET A 61 2.80 8.63 -0.53
N TYR A 62 2.61 9.96 -0.51
CA TYR A 62 3.56 10.89 0.10
C TYR A 62 3.74 10.61 1.59
N GLU A 63 2.65 10.52 2.35
CA GLU A 63 2.71 10.25 3.79
C GLU A 63 3.42 8.93 4.09
N LEU A 64 3.08 7.88 3.36
CA LEU A 64 3.57 6.54 3.62
C LEU A 64 5.05 6.34 3.23
N TRP A 65 5.47 6.90 2.09
CA TRP A 65 6.77 6.59 1.49
C TRP A 65 7.78 7.74 1.54
N VAL A 66 7.34 8.97 1.84
CA VAL A 66 8.18 10.16 1.84
C VAL A 66 8.22 10.84 3.21
N ALA A 67 7.06 11.08 3.83
CA ALA A 67 6.99 11.81 5.10
C ALA A 67 7.20 10.91 6.33
N SER A 68 6.71 9.67 6.30
CA SER A 68 6.83 8.72 7.41
C SER A 68 8.21 8.08 7.49
N ASP A 69 8.54 7.62 8.70
CA ASP A 69 9.67 6.73 8.89
C ASP A 69 9.38 5.31 8.35
N GLU A 70 10.41 4.49 8.27
CA GLU A 70 10.33 3.13 7.72
C GLU A 70 9.48 2.17 8.59
N SER A 71 9.11 2.58 9.81
CA SER A 71 8.53 1.73 10.85
C SER A 71 7.08 1.29 10.53
N PRO A 72 6.11 2.19 10.21
CA PRO A 72 4.77 1.80 9.78
C PRO A 72 4.79 0.89 8.55
N VAL A 73 5.61 1.23 7.55
CA VAL A 73 5.73 0.44 6.32
C VAL A 73 6.26 -0.96 6.60
N HIS A 74 7.32 -1.07 7.40
CA HIS A 74 7.89 -2.38 7.73
C HIS A 74 6.90 -3.24 8.50
N LYS A 75 6.05 -2.65 9.34
CA LYS A 75 5.01 -3.40 10.07
C LYS A 75 3.90 -3.91 9.14
N ILE A 76 3.50 -3.12 8.14
CA ILE A 76 2.36 -3.43 7.26
C ILE A 76 2.77 -4.31 6.07
N TYR A 77 3.85 -3.95 5.38
CA TYR A 77 4.23 -4.56 4.10
C TYR A 77 5.42 -5.52 4.19
N TYR A 78 6.33 -5.30 5.14
CA TYR A 78 7.62 -6.01 5.18
C TYR A 78 7.85 -6.79 6.47
N SER A 79 6.79 -7.11 7.22
CA SER A 79 6.88 -7.82 8.51
C SER A 79 7.55 -9.20 8.37
N ASP A 80 7.37 -9.84 7.22
CA ASP A 80 7.93 -11.16 6.90
C ASP A 80 9.36 -11.11 6.33
N LEU A 81 9.89 -9.91 6.08
CA LEU A 81 11.22 -9.72 5.48
C LEU A 81 12.29 -9.53 6.56
N ALA A 82 13.50 -10.03 6.26
CA ALA A 82 14.67 -9.64 7.04
C ALA A 82 14.88 -8.12 6.94
N ARG A 83 15.15 -7.46 8.07
CA ARG A 83 15.28 -6.00 8.18
C ARG A 83 16.07 -5.33 7.04
N PRO A 84 17.25 -5.83 6.62
CA PRO A 84 17.99 -5.21 5.53
C PRO A 84 17.23 -5.23 4.19
N ILE A 85 16.49 -6.29 3.90
CA ILE A 85 15.71 -6.42 2.67
C ILE A 85 14.51 -5.47 2.71
N GLY A 86 13.78 -5.43 3.83
CA GLY A 86 12.68 -4.48 4.03
C GLY A 86 13.12 -3.03 3.82
N LYS A 87 14.32 -2.69 4.30
CA LYS A 87 14.89 -1.35 4.11
C LYS A 87 15.19 -0.99 2.66
N ILE A 88 15.73 -1.93 1.90
CA ILE A 88 16.00 -1.73 0.47
C ILE A 88 14.69 -1.55 -0.29
N MET A 89 13.67 -2.36 0.01
CA MET A 89 12.35 -2.23 -0.60
C MET A 89 11.72 -0.87 -0.30
N PHE A 90 11.79 -0.41 0.96
CA PHE A 90 11.33 0.92 1.33
C PHE A 90 12.04 2.03 0.55
N LEU A 91 13.38 1.98 0.44
CA LEU A 91 14.15 2.97 -0.31
C LEU A 91 13.79 2.98 -1.80
N LYS A 92 13.59 1.80 -2.41
CA LYS A 92 13.15 1.68 -3.81
C LYS A 92 11.79 2.34 -4.01
N GLN A 93 10.83 2.03 -3.15
CA GLN A 93 9.48 2.58 -3.25
C GLN A 93 9.46 4.09 -2.94
N SER A 94 10.21 4.55 -1.94
CA SER A 94 10.37 5.97 -1.63
C SER A 94 10.91 6.77 -2.81
N ARG A 95 11.91 6.22 -3.53
CA ARG A 95 12.42 6.85 -4.76
C ARG A 95 11.38 6.90 -5.87
N ALA A 96 10.68 5.79 -6.13
CA ALA A 96 9.64 5.74 -7.15
C ALA A 96 8.50 6.74 -6.86
N VAL A 97 8.07 6.84 -5.60
CA VAL A 97 7.04 7.80 -5.18
C VAL A 97 7.53 9.24 -5.30
N LYS A 98 8.79 9.53 -4.92
CA LYS A 98 9.36 10.87 -5.11
C LYS A 98 9.39 11.27 -6.59
N GLN A 99 9.78 10.36 -7.48
CA GLN A 99 9.75 10.60 -8.92
C GLN A 99 8.32 10.84 -9.43
N LEU A 100 7.38 9.97 -9.06
CA LEU A 100 5.97 10.09 -9.44
C LEU A 100 5.35 11.43 -9.02
N LEU A 101 5.62 11.86 -7.77
CA LEU A 101 5.10 13.10 -7.21
C LEU A 101 5.94 14.34 -7.59
N GLY A 102 7.04 14.15 -8.34
CA GLY A 102 7.97 15.21 -8.73
C GLY A 102 8.63 15.92 -7.55
N VAL A 103 8.90 15.17 -6.47
CA VAL A 103 9.57 15.63 -5.24
C VAL A 103 11.08 15.46 -5.39
N ASN A 104 11.82 16.56 -5.30
CA ASN A 104 13.28 16.59 -5.28
C ASN A 104 13.80 17.52 -4.18
N GLY A 105 15.13 17.61 -4.02
CA GLY A 105 15.74 18.40 -2.95
C GLY A 105 15.38 19.89 -2.99
N ASP A 106 15.22 20.45 -4.18
CA ASP A 106 15.00 21.90 -4.36
C ASP A 106 13.53 22.29 -4.17
N ASN A 107 12.59 21.35 -4.36
CA ASN A 107 11.16 21.63 -4.36
C ASN A 107 10.36 20.90 -3.26
N ALA A 108 11.02 20.12 -2.39
CA ALA A 108 10.37 19.26 -1.41
C ALA A 108 9.29 19.98 -0.59
N ASP A 109 9.64 21.12 0.02
CA ASP A 109 8.71 21.92 0.84
C ASP A 109 7.51 22.44 0.04
N HIS A 110 7.74 22.84 -1.22
CA HIS A 110 6.67 23.34 -2.08
C HIS A 110 5.74 22.20 -2.50
N ARG A 111 6.29 21.04 -2.87
CA ARG A 111 5.51 19.86 -3.25
C ARG A 111 4.70 19.32 -2.09
N GLU A 112 5.29 19.25 -0.90
CA GLU A 112 4.59 18.86 0.33
C GLU A 112 3.35 19.74 0.57
N LYS A 113 3.55 21.07 0.57
CA LYS A 113 2.46 22.03 0.75
C LYS A 113 1.38 21.87 -0.29
N GLU A 114 1.76 21.64 -1.55
CA GLU A 114 0.79 21.42 -2.64
C GLU A 114 -0.03 20.15 -2.44
N ILE A 115 0.62 19.04 -2.09
CA ILE A 115 -0.03 17.74 -1.84
C ILE A 115 -1.06 17.88 -0.71
N TYR A 116 -0.67 18.44 0.44
CA TYR A 116 -1.60 18.63 1.55
C TYR A 116 -2.70 19.65 1.25
N ARG A 117 -2.40 20.69 0.47
CA ARG A 117 -3.42 21.65 0.01
C ARG A 117 -4.47 20.97 -0.86
N ARG A 118 -4.06 20.10 -1.79
CA ARG A 118 -4.97 19.30 -2.62
C ARG A 118 -5.80 18.34 -1.78
N ALA A 119 -5.18 17.60 -0.87
CA ALA A 119 -5.89 16.69 0.04
C ALA A 119 -6.92 17.42 0.91
N THR A 120 -6.57 18.60 1.44
CA THR A 120 -7.50 19.44 2.21
C THR A 120 -8.70 19.88 1.37
N ARG A 121 -8.46 20.28 0.12
CA ARG A 121 -9.54 20.64 -0.82
C ARG A 121 -10.41 19.43 -1.15
N ALA A 122 -9.81 18.26 -1.34
CA ALA A 122 -10.50 17.01 -1.59
C ALA A 122 -11.45 16.66 -0.43
N TYR A 123 -10.95 16.65 0.81
CA TYR A 123 -11.79 16.35 1.97
C TYR A 123 -12.91 17.36 2.15
N LYS A 124 -12.65 18.66 1.95
CA LYS A 124 -13.71 19.67 1.98
C LYS A 124 -14.77 19.43 0.92
N ALA A 125 -14.37 19.15 -0.32
CA ALA A 125 -15.28 18.88 -1.43
C ALA A 125 -16.12 17.62 -1.18
N LEU A 126 -15.49 16.53 -0.74
CA LEU A 126 -16.17 15.28 -0.39
C LEU A 126 -17.11 15.46 0.80
N SER A 127 -16.67 16.18 1.84
CA SER A 127 -17.51 16.51 3.00
C SER A 127 -18.73 17.32 2.61
N SER A 128 -18.58 18.32 1.74
CA SER A 128 -19.71 19.09 1.20
C SER A 128 -20.60 18.26 0.28
N ARG A 129 -20.03 17.37 -0.54
CA ARG A 129 -20.79 16.48 -1.42
C ARG A 129 -21.64 15.48 -0.66
N LEU A 130 -21.06 14.88 0.39
CA LEU A 130 -21.75 13.91 1.22
C LEU A 130 -22.89 14.56 2.00
N GLY A 131 -22.67 15.74 2.59
CA GLY A 131 -23.68 16.38 3.43
C GLY A 131 -24.17 15.42 4.53
N ASP A 132 -25.48 15.15 4.51
CA ASP A 132 -26.20 14.21 5.37
C ASP A 132 -26.68 12.94 4.61
N GLU A 133 -26.22 12.75 3.37
CA GLU A 133 -26.63 11.64 2.52
C GLU A 133 -26.09 10.28 2.98
N THR A 134 -26.76 9.22 2.54
CA THR A 134 -26.37 7.84 2.88
C THR A 134 -25.19 7.33 2.07
N PHE A 135 -25.02 7.80 0.83
CA PHE A 135 -23.86 7.56 -0.04
C PHE A 135 -23.57 8.85 -0.85
N PHE A 136 -22.44 8.92 -1.56
CA PHE A 136 -22.04 10.16 -2.24
C PHE A 136 -22.93 10.58 -3.43
N PHE A 137 -23.65 9.65 -4.08
CA PHE A 137 -24.32 9.91 -5.37
C PHE A 137 -25.72 9.31 -5.50
N ASP A 138 -25.88 8.01 -5.23
CA ASP A 138 -27.17 7.31 -5.36
C ASP A 138 -27.62 6.81 -3.97
N SER A 139 -28.82 6.27 -3.90
CA SER A 139 -29.37 5.49 -2.79
C SER A 139 -28.60 4.18 -2.51
N ARG A 140 -27.62 3.83 -3.34
CA ARG A 140 -26.77 2.62 -3.24
C ARG A 140 -25.28 3.01 -3.31
N PRO A 141 -24.37 2.19 -2.74
CA PRO A 141 -22.94 2.46 -2.83
C PRO A 141 -22.42 2.32 -4.27
N THR A 142 -21.46 3.16 -4.61
CA THR A 142 -20.74 3.22 -5.89
C THR A 142 -19.24 2.93 -5.67
N SER A 143 -18.44 2.86 -6.73
CA SER A 143 -16.98 2.72 -6.57
C SER A 143 -16.35 3.91 -5.85
N VAL A 144 -16.94 5.10 -5.92
CA VAL A 144 -16.50 6.28 -5.15
C VAL A 144 -16.59 6.02 -3.64
N ASP A 145 -17.68 5.40 -3.18
CA ASP A 145 -17.86 5.07 -1.76
C ASP A 145 -16.82 4.04 -1.30
N ALA A 146 -16.55 3.02 -2.13
CA ALA A 146 -15.52 2.02 -1.86
C ALA A 146 -14.11 2.61 -1.84
N ASN A 147 -13.77 3.44 -2.82
CA ASN A 147 -12.48 4.12 -2.93
C ASN A 147 -12.25 5.06 -1.74
N PHE A 148 -13.27 5.85 -1.38
CA PHE A 148 -13.19 6.72 -0.21
C PHE A 148 -13.06 5.92 1.08
N LEU A 149 -13.82 4.83 1.24
CA LEU A 149 -13.72 3.97 2.42
C LEU A 149 -12.31 3.40 2.56
N ALA A 150 -11.73 2.85 1.48
CA ALA A 150 -10.38 2.33 1.48
C ALA A 150 -9.36 3.40 1.90
N HIS A 151 -9.46 4.59 1.31
CA HIS A 151 -8.62 5.74 1.66
C HIS A 151 -8.75 6.15 3.13
N ALA A 152 -9.99 6.29 3.63
CA ALA A 152 -10.26 6.73 4.99
C ALA A 152 -9.77 5.71 6.02
N LEU A 153 -10.05 4.42 5.82
CA LEU A 153 -9.59 3.37 6.74
C LEU A 153 -8.07 3.27 6.75
N PHE A 154 -7.42 3.33 5.58
CA PHE A 154 -5.97 3.36 5.52
C PHE A 154 -5.40 4.56 6.28
N THR A 155 -5.93 5.76 6.00
CA THR A 155 -5.48 7.00 6.65
C THR A 155 -5.66 6.97 8.18
N LEU A 156 -6.77 6.40 8.67
CA LEU A 156 -7.08 6.36 10.10
C LEU A 156 -6.33 5.25 10.86
N GLN A 157 -6.12 4.09 10.22
CA GLN A 157 -5.60 2.89 10.90
C GLN A 157 -4.12 2.62 10.63
N ALA A 158 -3.62 2.96 9.44
CA ALA A 158 -2.24 2.70 9.03
C ALA A 158 -1.30 3.87 9.35
N LEU A 159 -1.76 5.11 9.21
CA LEU A 159 -0.93 6.29 9.44
C LEU A 159 -0.84 6.65 10.93
N PRO A 160 0.34 7.09 11.41
CA PRO A 160 0.54 7.48 12.80
C PRO A 160 -0.34 8.68 13.18
N GLU A 161 -0.59 8.89 14.47
CA GLU A 161 -1.35 10.05 14.98
C GLU A 161 -0.70 11.39 14.63
N THR A 162 0.61 11.39 14.38
CA THR A 162 1.37 12.56 13.94
C THR A 162 1.21 12.88 12.45
N SER A 163 0.49 12.04 11.68
CA SER A 163 0.27 12.29 10.25
C SER A 163 -0.53 13.57 10.03
N THR A 164 -0.06 14.37 9.08
CA THR A 164 -0.74 15.61 8.67
C THR A 164 -2.02 15.28 7.90
N LEU A 165 -1.97 14.30 7.00
CA LEU A 165 -3.12 13.83 6.23
C LEU A 165 -4.22 13.27 7.14
N ARG A 166 -3.85 12.47 8.14
CA ARG A 166 -4.79 11.95 9.14
C ARG A 166 -5.45 13.08 9.90
N SER A 167 -4.65 14.04 10.38
CA SER A 167 -5.18 15.24 11.06
C SER A 167 -6.16 16.01 10.18
N LYS A 168 -5.85 16.17 8.89
CA LYS A 168 -6.74 16.83 7.91
C LYS A 168 -8.03 16.07 7.64
N LEU A 169 -8.01 14.74 7.60
CA LEU A 169 -9.23 13.95 7.47
C LEU A 169 -10.13 14.12 8.71
N LEU A 170 -9.53 14.14 9.90
CA LEU A 170 -10.25 14.27 11.18
C LEU A 170 -10.93 15.64 11.37
N GLU A 171 -10.52 16.68 10.63
CA GLU A 171 -11.20 17.98 10.60
C GLU A 171 -12.63 17.87 10.00
N HIS A 172 -12.96 16.79 9.30
CA HIS A 172 -14.25 16.57 8.63
C HIS A 172 -15.06 15.43 9.27
N THR A 173 -15.80 15.74 10.34
CA THR A 173 -16.48 14.74 11.17
C THR A 173 -17.57 13.94 10.44
N ASN A 174 -18.26 14.53 9.45
CA ASN A 174 -19.30 13.83 8.70
C ASN A 174 -18.73 12.68 7.86
N VAL A 175 -17.63 12.92 7.13
CA VAL A 175 -17.00 11.88 6.30
C VAL A 175 -16.26 10.83 7.14
N VAL A 176 -15.74 11.20 8.31
CA VAL A 176 -15.17 10.22 9.26
C VAL A 176 -16.27 9.31 9.81
N SER A 177 -17.40 9.88 10.25
CA SER A 177 -18.55 9.12 10.74
C SER A 177 -19.13 8.23 9.64
N TYR A 178 -19.13 8.73 8.41
CA TYR A 178 -19.54 7.99 7.23
C TYR A 178 -18.63 6.77 6.96
N ALA A 179 -17.32 6.95 6.98
CA ALA A 179 -16.37 5.84 6.82
C ALA A 179 -16.56 4.76 7.90
N GLU A 180 -16.78 5.14 9.17
CA GLU A 180 -17.07 4.18 10.24
C GLU A 180 -18.42 3.46 10.04
N LYS A 181 -19.46 4.16 9.54
CA LYS A 181 -20.75 3.54 9.18
C LYS A 181 -20.56 2.51 8.07
N LEU A 182 -19.87 2.85 6.99
CA LEU A 182 -19.58 1.93 5.89
C LEU A 182 -18.73 0.75 6.34
N ARG A 183 -17.71 0.98 7.17
CA ARG A 183 -16.88 -0.08 7.73
C ARG A 183 -17.71 -1.12 8.48
N LYS A 184 -18.62 -0.68 9.37
CA LYS A 184 -19.51 -1.60 10.09
C LYS A 184 -20.48 -2.34 9.17
N ALA A 185 -20.92 -1.70 8.08
CA ALA A 185 -21.86 -2.31 7.15
C ALA A 185 -21.19 -3.34 6.21
N PHE A 186 -19.97 -3.08 5.76
CA PHE A 186 -19.36 -3.81 4.63
C PHE A 186 -18.05 -4.54 4.97
N VAL A 187 -17.33 -4.13 6.01
CA VAL A 187 -16.02 -4.72 6.38
C VAL A 187 -16.14 -5.59 7.63
N ASP A 188 -16.86 -5.09 8.63
CA ASP A 188 -17.10 -5.78 9.90
C ASP A 188 -18.61 -6.09 10.10
N PRO A 189 -19.31 -6.72 9.12
CA PRO A 189 -20.74 -6.96 9.25
C PRO A 189 -21.01 -7.89 10.43
N ASP A 190 -21.88 -7.47 11.34
CA ASP A 190 -22.37 -8.33 12.41
C ASP A 190 -23.22 -9.44 11.76
N PRO A 191 -22.90 -10.73 11.97
CA PRO A 191 -23.64 -11.84 11.35
C PRO A 191 -25.13 -11.88 11.73
N SER A 192 -25.55 -11.04 12.68
CA SER A 192 -26.93 -10.97 13.20
C SER A 192 -27.78 -9.84 12.61
N SER A 193 -27.22 -8.93 11.80
CA SER A 193 -27.95 -7.76 11.23
C SER A 193 -28.04 -7.83 9.71
N THR A 194 -29.01 -8.60 9.20
CA THR A 194 -29.31 -8.68 7.75
C THR A 194 -30.27 -7.56 7.35
N SER A 195 -29.74 -6.52 6.70
CA SER A 195 -30.55 -5.53 5.94
C SER A 195 -29.94 -5.15 4.58
N VAL A 196 -28.96 -5.91 4.08
CA VAL A 196 -28.37 -5.73 2.75
C VAL A 196 -28.93 -6.79 1.78
N PRO A 197 -29.26 -6.47 0.52
CA PRO A 197 -29.65 -7.46 -0.47
C PRO A 197 -28.48 -8.43 -0.75
N GLN A 198 -28.60 -9.67 -0.28
CA GLN A 198 -27.66 -10.75 -0.61
C GLN A 198 -27.88 -11.23 -2.04
N PRO A 199 -26.82 -11.41 -2.86
CA PRO A 199 -26.83 -12.43 -3.89
C PRO A 199 -26.83 -13.80 -3.22
N LEU A 200 -27.66 -14.70 -3.74
CA LEU A 200 -27.99 -16.04 -3.23
C LEU A 200 -26.75 -16.82 -2.72
N SER A 201 -26.85 -17.26 -1.48
CA SER A 201 -25.88 -18.12 -0.79
C SER A 201 -26.07 -19.59 -1.12
N GLU A 202 -24.97 -20.36 -1.15
CA GLU A 202 -24.96 -21.72 -0.63
C GLU A 202 -23.75 -21.94 0.29
N SER A 203 -24.05 -22.60 1.41
CA SER A 203 -23.21 -22.84 2.58
C SER A 203 -22.33 -24.09 2.46
N SER A 204 -21.41 -24.16 3.43
CA SER A 204 -20.77 -25.34 4.03
C SER A 204 -19.33 -25.56 3.55
N THR A 205 -18.34 -25.95 4.35
CA THR A 205 -18.31 -26.63 5.66
C THR A 205 -17.06 -26.22 6.46
N SER A 206 -17.21 -26.21 7.78
CA SER A 206 -16.18 -26.15 8.82
C SER A 206 -15.23 -27.37 8.83
N ASP A 207 -13.98 -27.18 9.27
CA ASP A 207 -13.19 -28.19 10.01
C ASP A 207 -11.97 -27.56 10.75
N PRO A 208 -11.36 -28.24 11.74
CA PRO A 208 -11.08 -27.63 13.05
C PRO A 208 -9.64 -27.14 13.29
N LYS A 209 -9.54 -26.24 14.28
CA LYS A 209 -8.31 -25.72 14.89
C LYS A 209 -7.46 -26.84 15.51
N SER A 210 -6.25 -27.01 15.00
CA SER A 210 -5.17 -27.76 15.67
C SER A 210 -4.48 -26.88 16.70
N SER A 211 -4.55 -27.31 17.96
CA SER A 211 -3.84 -26.76 19.11
C SER A 211 -2.44 -27.38 19.17
N HIS A 212 -1.39 -26.57 19.00
CA HIS A 212 -0.02 -26.99 19.31
C HIS A 212 0.49 -26.24 20.53
N SER A 213 0.67 -27.00 21.59
CA SER A 213 1.20 -26.61 22.89
C SER A 213 2.68 -26.23 22.80
N SER A 214 3.04 -25.23 23.59
CA SER A 214 4.38 -24.66 23.72
C SER A 214 5.29 -25.57 24.55
N TRP A 215 6.11 -26.39 23.89
CA TRP A 215 7.18 -27.13 24.56
C TRP A 215 8.46 -26.27 24.63
N ARG A 216 8.63 -25.55 25.73
CA ARG A 216 9.90 -24.92 26.12
C ARG A 216 10.85 -25.97 26.68
N SER A 217 11.93 -26.27 25.97
CA SER A 217 13.09 -27.00 26.50
C SER A 217 14.20 -26.02 26.84
N ARG A 218 14.51 -25.87 28.14
CA ARG A 218 15.71 -25.18 28.63
C ARG A 218 16.96 -25.94 28.16
N PRO A 219 17.96 -25.31 27.54
CA PRO A 219 19.24 -25.97 27.32
C PRO A 219 19.96 -26.07 28.68
N LYS A 220 20.10 -27.30 29.19
CA LYS A 220 21.02 -27.62 30.28
C LYS A 220 22.46 -27.39 29.80
N SER A 221 23.22 -26.65 30.59
CA SER A 221 24.66 -26.46 30.42
C SER A 221 25.40 -27.80 30.41
N LYS A 222 26.30 -27.97 29.44
CA LYS A 222 27.30 -29.05 29.39
C LYS A 222 28.68 -28.43 29.12
N PRO A 223 29.75 -29.09 29.60
CA PRO A 223 31.01 -28.44 29.98
C PRO A 223 31.89 -28.06 28.79
N LYS A 224 32.78 -27.08 29.02
CA LYS A 224 33.80 -26.60 28.07
C LYS A 224 34.57 -27.78 27.47
N LYS A 225 34.39 -28.00 26.16
CA LYS A 225 35.20 -28.91 25.36
C LYS A 225 36.27 -28.11 24.61
N GLU A 226 37.47 -28.65 24.65
CA GLU A 226 38.74 -28.11 24.16
C GLU A 226 38.69 -27.75 22.67
N LYS A 227 39.20 -26.56 22.31
CA LYS A 227 39.18 -26.02 20.93
C LYS A 227 40.06 -26.86 20.01
N THR A 228 39.44 -27.71 19.21
CA THR A 228 40.11 -28.45 18.13
C THR A 228 40.20 -27.57 16.87
N GLU A 229 41.30 -27.69 16.10
CA GLU A 229 41.61 -26.91 14.89
C GLU A 229 40.46 -26.87 13.86
N GLU A 230 39.57 -27.86 13.87
CA GLU A 230 38.38 -27.94 13.02
C GLU A 230 37.37 -26.80 13.28
N GLU A 231 37.18 -26.32 14.51
CA GLU A 231 36.26 -25.20 14.82
C GLU A 231 36.77 -23.87 14.24
N LYS A 232 38.10 -23.69 14.16
CA LYS A 232 38.72 -22.52 13.52
C LYS A 232 38.46 -22.51 12.01
N THR A 233 38.54 -23.68 11.36
CA THR A 233 38.22 -23.80 9.93
C THR A 233 36.74 -23.57 9.66
N PHE A 234 35.85 -24.04 10.53
CA PHE A 234 34.40 -23.80 10.41
C PHE A 234 34.04 -22.33 10.59
N ARG A 235 34.65 -21.62 11.56
CA ARG A 235 34.47 -20.16 11.68
C ARG A 235 35.01 -19.39 10.49
N ARG A 236 36.13 -19.81 9.88
CA ARG A 236 36.64 -19.19 8.65
C ARG A 236 35.69 -19.42 7.48
N ARG A 237 35.21 -20.66 7.29
CA ARG A 237 34.22 -21.01 6.27
C ARG A 237 32.88 -20.29 6.48
N ALA A 238 32.43 -20.13 7.73
CA ALA A 238 31.25 -19.35 8.08
C ALA A 238 31.44 -17.86 7.73
N LYS A 239 32.63 -17.27 7.96
CA LYS A 239 32.93 -15.90 7.52
C LYS A 239 32.92 -15.76 6.00
N TYR A 240 33.45 -16.74 5.27
CA TYR A 240 33.36 -16.76 3.80
C TYR A 240 31.93 -16.95 3.30
N PHE A 241 31.10 -17.73 4.01
CA PHE A 241 29.69 -17.89 3.70
C PHE A 241 28.92 -16.59 3.91
N LEU A 242 29.16 -15.87 5.01
CA LEU A 242 28.58 -14.54 5.22
C LEU A 242 29.08 -13.53 4.18
N GLY A 243 30.38 -13.58 3.83
CA GLY A 243 30.95 -12.74 2.77
C GLY A 243 30.35 -13.03 1.40
N ALA A 244 30.19 -14.30 1.05
CA ALA A 244 29.55 -14.73 -0.19
C ALA A 244 28.07 -14.34 -0.24
N GLN A 245 27.34 -14.43 0.88
CA GLN A 245 25.97 -13.93 0.97
C GLN A 245 25.90 -12.42 0.79
N ALA A 246 26.81 -11.66 1.39
CA ALA A 246 26.88 -10.20 1.19
C ALA A 246 27.19 -9.85 -0.27
N VAL A 247 28.11 -10.57 -0.92
CA VAL A 247 28.42 -10.41 -2.34
C VAL A 247 27.23 -10.79 -3.22
N ALA A 248 26.55 -11.91 -2.94
CA ALA A 248 25.38 -12.32 -3.70
C ALA A 248 24.22 -11.31 -3.57
N ILE A 249 24.01 -10.75 -2.38
CA ILE A 249 23.06 -9.64 -2.18
C ILE A 249 23.51 -8.44 -3.00
N LEU A 250 24.78 -8.03 -2.93
CA LEU A 250 25.29 -6.89 -3.69
C LEU A 250 25.13 -7.07 -5.21
N VAL A 251 25.46 -8.25 -5.74
CA VAL A 251 25.29 -8.58 -7.17
C VAL A 251 23.81 -8.59 -7.57
N PHE A 252 22.94 -9.19 -6.76
CA PHE A 252 21.49 -9.16 -7.01
C PHE A 252 20.97 -7.71 -7.00
N LEU A 253 21.46 -6.87 -6.09
CA LEU A 253 21.10 -5.46 -6.03
C LEU A 253 21.58 -4.68 -7.26
N THR A 254 22.81 -4.92 -7.75
CA THR A 254 23.31 -4.30 -8.98
C THR A 254 22.50 -4.71 -10.20
N LEU A 255 22.13 -5.98 -10.32
CA LEU A 255 21.32 -6.49 -11.43
C LEU A 255 19.88 -5.96 -11.39
N MET A 256 19.29 -5.83 -10.20
CA MET A 256 17.93 -5.30 -10.03
C MET A 256 17.86 -3.76 -10.13
N ALA A 257 18.98 -3.06 -9.94
CA ALA A 257 19.07 -1.61 -10.08
C ALA A 257 19.50 -1.17 -11.49
N GLY A 258 20.30 -1.97 -12.21
CA GLY A 258 20.83 -1.65 -13.53
C GLY A 258 19.97 -2.11 -14.72
N ALA A 259 18.75 -2.60 -14.48
CA ALA A 259 17.86 -3.06 -15.55
C ALA A 259 16.98 -1.94 -16.16
N ASP A 260 17.14 -0.68 -15.74
CA ASP A 260 16.27 0.42 -16.21
C ASP A 260 17.00 1.76 -16.34
N ASP A 261 18.32 1.75 -16.57
CA ASP A 261 19.10 2.99 -16.74
C ASP A 261 20.13 2.82 -17.87
N SER A 262 19.65 2.96 -19.10
CA SER A 262 20.49 3.10 -20.28
C SER A 262 19.89 4.12 -21.24
N GLU A 263 19.92 5.39 -20.86
CA GLU A 263 20.13 6.52 -21.78
C GLU A 263 20.45 7.77 -20.96
N VAL A 264 21.74 7.98 -20.69
CA VAL A 264 22.24 9.31 -20.37
C VAL A 264 23.12 9.68 -21.56
N ASP A 265 22.54 10.42 -22.50
CA ASP A 265 23.27 11.11 -23.54
C ASP A 265 24.25 12.08 -22.86
N LEU A 266 25.54 11.83 -23.07
CA LEU A 266 26.61 12.75 -22.75
C LEU A 266 26.73 13.70 -23.94
N ASP A 267 26.05 14.85 -23.88
CA ASP A 267 26.36 15.95 -24.77
C ASP A 267 27.70 16.58 -24.31
N GLU A 268 28.75 16.25 -25.05
CA GLU A 268 30.03 16.94 -25.08
C GLU A 268 29.84 18.32 -25.71
N ASP A 269 29.81 19.38 -24.90
CA ASP A 269 30.07 20.74 -25.38
C ASP A 269 31.47 21.17 -24.92
N ASP A 270 32.46 20.83 -25.73
CA ASP A 270 33.71 21.58 -25.88
C ASP A 270 33.40 22.84 -26.71
N ASP A 271 33.41 24.03 -26.09
CA ASP A 271 33.75 25.26 -26.82
C ASP A 271 34.73 26.12 -26.01
N PHE A 272 35.97 26.09 -26.50
CA PHE A 272 37.03 27.02 -26.18
C PHE A 272 36.77 28.34 -26.93
N GLY A 273 36.44 29.42 -26.21
CA GLY A 273 36.29 30.75 -26.79
C GLY A 273 36.81 31.86 -25.88
N HIS A 274 37.99 32.38 -26.20
CA HIS A 274 38.75 33.40 -25.47
C HIS A 274 38.02 34.73 -25.19
N ASN A 275 38.39 35.34 -24.05
CA ASN A 275 38.27 36.77 -23.74
C ASN A 275 38.69 37.67 -24.92
N TYR A 276 37.86 38.68 -25.25
CA TYR A 276 38.12 40.13 -25.09
C TYR A 276 36.84 40.93 -25.30
#